data_AF-A0A1V4ZQA6-F1
#
_entry.id   AF-A0A1V4ZQA6-F1
#
_cell.length_a   1.000
_cell.length_b   1.000
_cell.length_c   1.000
_cell.angle_alpha   90.00
_cell.angle_beta   90.00
_cell.angle_gamma   90.00
#
_symmetry.space_group_name_H-M   'P 1'
#
loop_
_entity.id
_entity.type
_entity.pdbx_description
1 polymer ?
#
loop_
_entity_poly.entity_id
_entity_poly.type
_entity_poly.pdbx_seq_one_letter_code
_entity_poly.pdbx_strand_id
1 'polypeptide(L)'
;MNGDGKDGVYCTICGGIPPDQIKIKKIVIDGKETGIDRLDWILRDVARLHLTNDEQISDELVKRVRQFNYIQTRKMKEYREALLREFKMFEPDEAPVEEQ
;
A
#
# COMPACT_ATOMS: atom_id res chain seq x y z
N MET A 1 -29.09 -24.75 -12.01
CA MET A 1 -28.93 -23.41 -11.43
C MET A 1 -27.47 -23.01 -11.58
N ASN A 2 -27.19 -21.90 -12.29
CA ASN A 2 -25.88 -21.28 -12.40
C ASN A 2 -25.52 -20.63 -11.05
N GLY A 3 -24.32 -20.86 -10.55
CA GLY A 3 -23.77 -20.22 -9.36
C GLY A 3 -22.32 -19.87 -9.64
N ASP A 4 -22.10 -18.65 -10.10
CA ASP A 4 -20.83 -18.05 -10.49
C ASP A 4 -19.79 -18.16 -9.37
N GLY A 5 -18.71 -18.88 -9.66
CA GLY A 5 -17.55 -18.97 -8.79
C GLY A 5 -16.81 -17.64 -8.74
N LYS A 6 -16.86 -16.97 -7.59
CA LYS A 6 -15.86 -16.02 -7.06
C LYS A 6 -15.99 -15.88 -5.54
N ASP A 7 -16.21 -16.96 -4.82
CA ASP A 7 -15.96 -16.99 -3.38
C ASP A 7 -14.45 -17.18 -3.19
N GLY A 8 -13.79 -16.18 -2.61
CA GLY A 8 -12.38 -16.28 -2.25
C GLY A 8 -12.14 -17.54 -1.43
N VAL A 9 -10.94 -18.11 -1.48
CA VAL A 9 -10.57 -19.22 -0.61
C VAL A 9 -10.93 -18.81 0.82
N TYR A 10 -11.80 -19.53 1.52
CA TYR A 10 -12.14 -19.28 2.92
C TYR A 10 -11.58 -20.42 3.76
N CYS A 11 -10.94 -20.09 4.88
CA CYS A 11 -10.44 -21.07 5.85
C CYS A 11 -11.62 -21.90 6.37
N THR A 12 -11.62 -23.20 6.11
CA THR A 12 -12.68 -24.14 6.52
C THR A 12 -12.76 -24.38 8.03
N ILE A 13 -11.83 -23.84 8.81
CA ILE A 13 -11.78 -23.99 10.27
C ILE A 13 -12.44 -22.80 10.99
N CYS A 14 -12.35 -21.58 10.44
CA CYS A 14 -12.87 -20.36 11.08
C CYS A 14 -13.65 -19.42 10.15
N GLY A 15 -13.81 -19.75 8.87
CA GLY A 15 -14.49 -18.92 7.87
C GLY A 15 -13.76 -17.63 7.50
N GLY A 16 -12.50 -17.46 7.92
CA GLY A 16 -11.67 -16.30 7.59
C GLY A 16 -11.01 -16.42 6.22
N ILE A 17 -10.81 -15.30 5.54
CA ILE A 17 -10.01 -15.23 4.31
C ILE A 17 -8.55 -15.59 4.70
N PRO A 18 -7.86 -16.52 4.00
CA PRO A 18 -6.51 -16.93 4.31
C PRO A 18 -5.57 -15.72 4.23
N PRO A 19 -4.69 -15.54 5.22
CA PRO A 19 -3.82 -14.37 5.34
C PRO A 19 -2.74 -14.28 4.24
N ASP A 20 -2.65 -15.29 3.36
CA ASP A 20 -1.62 -15.42 2.34
C ASP A 20 -1.59 -14.26 1.31
N GLN A 21 -2.68 -13.49 1.23
CA GLN A 21 -2.80 -12.36 0.30
C GLN A 21 -2.64 -10.97 0.94
N ILE A 22 -2.55 -10.87 2.27
CA ILE A 22 -2.41 -9.57 2.95
C ILE A 22 -0.92 -9.29 3.19
N LYS A 23 -0.25 -8.73 2.18
CA LYS A 23 1.14 -8.29 2.30
C LYS A 23 1.21 -6.97 3.09
N ILE A 24 1.29 -7.08 4.42
CA ILE A 24 1.59 -5.94 5.30
C ILE A 24 3.08 -5.65 5.21
N LYS A 25 3.45 -4.48 4.68
CA LYS A 25 4.85 -4.05 4.61
C LYS A 25 5.16 -3.21 5.84
N LYS A 26 6.30 -3.48 6.47
CA LYS A 26 6.70 -2.77 7.69
C LYS A 26 7.71 -1.69 7.34
N ILE A 27 7.45 -0.48 7.79
CA ILE A 27 8.30 0.69 7.57
C ILE A 27 8.63 1.35 8.90
N VAL A 28 9.79 1.98 9.00
CA VAL A 28 10.21 2.67 10.22
C VAL A 28 9.73 4.12 10.16
N ILE A 29 8.84 4.49 11.09
CA ILE A 29 8.30 5.85 11.23
C ILE A 29 8.70 6.34 12.61
N ASP A 30 9.46 7.44 12.71
CA ASP A 30 9.87 7.99 14.01
C ASP A 30 10.62 6.97 14.89
N GLY A 31 11.45 6.13 14.26
CA GLY A 31 12.18 5.03 14.92
C GLY A 31 11.30 3.84 15.36
N LYS A 32 10.00 3.83 15.00
CA LYS A 32 9.07 2.74 15.32
C LYS A 32 8.69 1.95 14.06
N GLU A 33 8.87 0.64 14.14
CA GLU A 33 8.43 -0.29 13.10
C GLU A 33 6.89 -0.28 13.03
N THR A 34 6.35 0.19 11.91
CA THR A 34 4.92 0.35 11.67
C THR A 34 4.52 -0.48 10.46
N GLY A 35 3.58 -1.41 10.66
CA GLY A 35 2.98 -2.15 9.56
C GLY A 35 1.98 -1.30 8.81
N ILE A 36 2.17 -1.16 7.50
CA ILE A 36 1.23 -0.48 6.60
C ILE A 36 0.58 -1.54 5.70
N ASP A 37 -0.73 -1.65 5.80
CA ASP A 37 -1.52 -2.53 4.94
C ASP A 37 -1.46 -2.04 3.49
N ARG A 38 -1.24 -2.98 2.56
CA ARG A 38 -1.22 -2.74 1.10
C ARG A 38 -0.23 -1.67 0.62
N LEU A 39 0.87 -1.45 1.33
CA LEU A 39 1.83 -0.41 0.97
C LEU A 39 2.35 -0.56 -0.47
N ASP A 40 2.74 -1.77 -0.92
CA ASP A 40 3.22 -1.97 -2.29
C ASP A 40 2.20 -1.59 -3.36
N TRP A 41 0.90 -1.85 -3.11
CA TRP A 41 -0.17 -1.42 -4.01
C TRP A 41 -0.30 0.10 -4.05
N ILE A 42 -0.22 0.75 -2.88
CA ILE A 42 -0.28 2.21 -2.76
C ILE A 42 0.90 2.86 -3.48
N LEU A 43 2.13 2.34 -3.30
CA LEU A 43 3.34 2.82 -3.97
C LEU A 43 3.19 2.72 -5.49
N ARG A 44 2.74 1.57 -6.01
CA ARG A 44 2.46 1.39 -7.45
C ARG A 44 1.37 2.32 -7.96
N ASP A 45 0.28 2.50 -7.21
CA ASP A 45 -0.82 3.38 -7.61
C ASP A 45 -0.35 4.83 -7.75
N VAL A 46 0.43 5.32 -6.79
CA VAL A 46 1.00 6.68 -6.84
C VAL A 46 2.08 6.80 -7.91
N ALA A 47 2.88 5.75 -8.16
CA ALA A 47 3.88 5.76 -9.23
C ALA A 47 3.24 5.91 -10.62
N ARG A 48 2.07 5.27 -10.83
CA ARG A 48 1.27 5.41 -12.06
C ARG A 48 0.68 6.80 -12.28
N LEU A 49 0.64 7.66 -11.26
CA LEU A 49 0.22 9.05 -11.43
C LEU A 49 1.30 9.92 -12.07
N HIS A 50 2.54 9.41 -12.23
CA HIS A 50 3.68 10.13 -12.80
C HIS A 50 3.89 11.51 -12.15
N LEU A 51 3.64 11.61 -10.84
CA LEU A 51 3.87 12.84 -10.08
C LEU A 51 5.37 13.11 -9.99
N THR A 52 5.76 14.34 -10.28
CA THR A 52 7.16 14.80 -10.23
C THR A 52 7.48 15.61 -8.97
N ASN A 53 6.46 16.01 -8.22
CA ASN A 53 6.61 16.81 -7.01
C ASN A 53 6.50 15.93 -5.76
N ASP A 54 7.56 15.94 -4.95
CA ASP A 54 7.66 15.21 -3.68
C ASP A 54 6.50 15.51 -2.71
N GLU A 55 6.04 16.77 -2.61
CA GLU A 55 4.89 17.11 -1.78
C GLU A 55 3.61 16.44 -2.28
N GLN A 56 3.37 16.48 -3.59
CA GLN A 56 2.19 15.85 -4.20
C GLN A 56 2.22 14.33 -4.04
N ILE A 57 3.39 13.70 -4.22
CA ILE A 57 3.58 12.27 -3.99
C ILE A 57 3.26 11.93 -2.53
N SER A 58 3.86 12.64 -1.57
CA SER A 58 3.65 12.37 -0.14
C SER A 58 2.19 12.55 0.29
N ASP A 59 1.49 13.53 -0.27
CA ASP A 59 0.08 13.78 0.04
C ASP A 59 -0.82 12.67 -0.52
N GLU A 60 -0.59 12.25 -1.77
CA GLU A 60 -1.33 11.16 -2.40
C GLU A 60 -1.05 9.79 -1.75
N LEU A 61 0.19 9.56 -1.26
CA LEU A 61 0.55 8.39 -0.46
C LEU A 61 -0.22 8.38 0.87
N VAL A 62 -0.14 9.46 1.65
CA VAL A 62 -0.83 9.55 2.94
C VAL A 62 -2.34 9.45 2.79
N LYS A 63 -2.90 10.07 1.74
CA LYS A 63 -4.33 10.02 1.43
C LYS A 63 -4.82 8.61 1.10
N ARG A 64 -3.99 7.76 0.49
CA ARG A 64 -4.31 6.34 0.24
C ARG A 64 -4.06 5.48 1.47
N VAL A 65 -2.93 5.67 2.15
CA VAL A 65 -2.60 4.94 3.38
C VAL A 65 -3.69 5.14 4.43
N ARG A 66 -4.21 6.37 4.59
CA ARG A 66 -5.29 6.65 5.55
C ARG A 66 -6.61 5.94 5.27
N GLN A 67 -6.83 5.43 4.05
CA GLN A 67 -8.05 4.68 3.70
C GLN A 67 -8.03 3.26 4.27
N PHE A 68 -6.83 2.70 4.47
CA PHE A 68 -6.63 1.33 4.94
C PHE A 68 -6.00 1.27 6.34
N ASN A 69 -5.28 2.33 6.75
CA ASN A 69 -4.52 2.39 7.98
C ASN A 69 -4.85 3.68 8.75
N TYR A 70 -4.78 3.63 10.08
CA TYR A 70 -4.95 4.82 10.90
C TYR A 70 -3.64 5.60 11.04
N ILE A 71 -3.64 6.86 10.62
CA ILE A 71 -2.50 7.79 10.78
C ILE A 71 -2.87 8.84 11.83
N GLN A 72 -2.09 8.93 12.90
CA GLN A 72 -2.24 10.00 13.89
C GLN A 72 -1.84 11.34 13.27
N THR A 73 -2.71 12.34 13.38
CA THR A 73 -2.47 13.70 12.84
C THR A 73 -1.18 14.33 13.35
N ARG A 74 -0.80 14.04 14.61
CA ARG A 74 0.45 14.50 15.23
C ARG A 74 1.71 13.92 14.58
N LYS A 75 1.61 12.75 13.96
CA LYS A 75 2.71 12.04 13.29
C LYS A 75 2.67 12.17 11.77
N MET A 76 1.80 13.04 11.25
CA MET A 76 1.56 13.12 9.82
C MET A 76 2.81 13.51 9.03
N LYS A 77 3.68 14.34 9.63
CA LYS A 77 4.96 14.72 9.03
C LYS A 77 5.90 13.52 8.92
N GLU A 78 6.09 12.78 10.02
CA GLU A 78 6.94 11.58 10.04
C GLU A 78 6.43 10.50 9.09
N TYR A 79 5.10 10.32 8.99
CA TYR A 79 4.49 9.42 8.01
C TYR A 79 4.77 9.87 6.57
N ARG A 80 4.62 11.16 6.25
CA ARG A 80 4.95 11.70 4.91
C ARG A 80 6.41 11.43 4.56
N GLU A 81 7.33 11.72 5.46
CA GLU A 81 8.77 11.52 5.25
C GLU A 81 9.11 10.03 5.06
N ALA A 82 8.56 9.15 5.90
CA ALA A 82 8.79 7.71 5.80
C ALA A 82 8.20 7.10 4.53
N LEU A 83 6.97 7.46 4.16
CA LEU A 83 6.31 6.98 2.95
C LEU A 83 6.99 7.49 1.68
N LEU A 84 7.40 8.76 1.67
CA LEU A 84 8.14 9.33 0.54
C LEU A 84 9.51 8.65 0.38
N ARG A 85 10.21 8.36 1.49
CA ARG A 85 11.47 7.61 1.44
C ARG A 85 11.27 6.22 0.83
N GLU A 86 10.25 5.49 1.28
CA GLU A 86 9.92 4.18 0.71
C GLU A 86 9.55 4.29 -0.76
N PHE A 87 8.82 5.33 -1.17
CA PHE A 87 8.50 5.57 -2.57
C PHE A 87 9.72 5.89 -3.42
N LYS A 88 10.69 6.65 -2.91
CA LYS A 88 11.96 6.93 -3.60
C LYS A 88 12.84 5.68 -3.70
N MET A 89 12.77 4.79 -2.72
CA MET A 89 13.44 3.48 -2.72
C MET A 89 12.67 2.43 -3.52
N PHE A 90 11.39 2.66 -3.77
CA PHE A 90 10.56 1.88 -4.65
C PHE A 90 10.98 2.20 -6.08
N GLU A 91 12.08 1.58 -6.52
CA GLU A 91 12.37 1.50 -7.94
C GLU A 91 11.22 0.68 -8.56
N PRO A 92 10.44 1.24 -9.50
CA PRO A 92 9.55 0.43 -10.30
C PRO A 92 10.46 -0.43 -11.18
N ASP A 93 10.89 -1.57 -10.64
CA ASP A 93 11.44 -2.67 -11.41
C ASP A 93 10.35 -3.05 -12.43
N GLU A 94 10.54 -2.50 -13.63
CA GLU A 94 9.79 -2.77 -14.85
C GLU A 94 8.28 -2.50 -14.74
N ALA A 95 7.87 -1.30 -15.18
CA ALA A 95 6.55 -1.17 -15.76
C ALA A 95 6.41 -2.31 -16.79
N PRO A 96 5.42 -3.22 -16.69
CA PRO A 96 5.15 -4.11 -17.81
C PRO A 96 4.83 -3.20 -18.99
N VAL A 97 5.75 -3.17 -19.95
CA VAL A 97 5.47 -2.70 -21.30
C VAL A 97 4.14 -3.33 -21.71
N GLU A 98 3.16 -2.51 -22.06
CA GLU A 98 1.94 -2.98 -22.70
C GLU A 98 2.36 -3.83 -23.90
N GLU A 99 2.16 -5.15 -23.80
CA GLU A 99 2.25 -6.03 -24.94
C GLU A 99 0.86 -6.04 -25.58
N GLN A 100 0.84 -5.50 -26.82
CA GLN A 100 -0.33 -5.29 -27.67
C GLN A 100 -1.00 -6.59 -28.11
#